data_AF-A0A497PQ40-F1
#
_entry.id   AF-A0A497PQ40-F1
#
_cell.length_a   1.000
_cell.length_b   1.000
_cell.length_c   1.000
_cell.angle_alpha   90.00
_cell.angle_beta   90.00
_cell.angle_gamma   90.00
#
_symmetry.space_group_name_H-M   'P 1'
#
loop_
_entity.id
_entity.type
_entity.pdbx_description
1 polymer ?
#
loop_
_entity_poly.entity_id
_entity_poly.type
_entity_poly.pdbx_seq_one_letter_code
_entity_poly.pdbx_strand_id
1 'polypeptide(L)'
;TTQRNPIEISLVYQMTPAILARPLLFALIIGLVAALYVSVRKVELPVEGEMSPEEEAAVVRQAGAPPELLSEFAKAYSKKTALNLDLEKLESARKRGKVSKREFMVRERDIKAQLEKLDAQLASLKEELISYGSRYRDVIGQLELQEERIEGAKAGLRQLLLRKKKQKISRAAFEKTRQEYLKTIKQAVTATDRILLSLQEEAGEV
;
A
#
# COMPACT_ATOMS: atom_id res chain seq x y z
N THR A 1 23.34 73.99 79.46
CA THR A 1 22.29 73.34 78.65
C THR A 1 22.81 73.11 77.24
N THR A 2 22.86 71.84 76.85
CA THR A 2 23.33 71.33 75.55
C THR A 2 22.35 71.70 74.43
N GLN A 3 22.84 72.19 73.29
CA GLN A 3 22.15 72.04 72.00
C GLN A 3 23.05 71.21 71.07
N ARG A 4 22.58 69.99 70.75
CA ARG A 4 23.21 69.06 69.82
C ARG A 4 22.91 69.53 68.40
N ASN A 5 23.94 69.83 67.63
CA ASN A 5 23.85 70.09 66.19
C ASN A 5 23.57 68.75 65.46
N PRO A 6 22.41 68.55 64.82
CA PRO A 6 22.17 67.33 64.06
C PRO A 6 22.98 67.34 62.75
N ILE A 7 23.68 66.24 62.48
CA ILE A 7 24.41 66.04 61.23
C ILE A 7 23.38 65.76 60.13
N GLU A 8 23.12 66.74 59.26
CA GLU A 8 22.33 66.57 58.05
C GLU A 8 23.23 66.19 56.87
N ILE A 9 23.05 64.97 56.36
CA ILE A 9 23.75 64.47 55.16
C ILE A 9 22.82 64.69 53.98
N SER A 10 23.16 65.65 53.11
CA SER A 10 22.43 65.86 51.86
C SER A 10 23.01 65.00 50.74
N LEU A 11 22.22 64.03 50.28
CA LEU A 11 22.52 63.19 49.12
C LEU A 11 21.94 63.85 47.87
N VAL A 12 22.81 64.46 47.06
CA VAL A 12 22.43 64.97 45.73
C VAL A 12 22.42 63.80 44.75
N TYR A 13 21.25 63.19 44.56
CA TYR A 13 21.07 62.13 43.58
C TYR A 13 20.92 62.76 42.18
N GLN A 14 21.97 62.72 41.37
CA GLN A 14 21.86 63.05 39.95
C GLN A 14 21.27 61.83 39.21
N MET A 15 19.97 61.89 38.89
CA MET A 15 19.31 60.92 38.02
C MET A 15 19.90 61.03 36.61
N THR A 16 21.00 60.32 36.34
CA THR A 16 21.45 60.09 34.97
C THR A 16 20.42 59.18 34.25
N PRO A 17 19.95 59.51 33.03
CA PRO A 17 18.96 58.72 32.29
C PRO A 17 19.47 57.32 31.87
N ALA A 18 20.71 56.96 32.22
CA ALA A 18 21.33 55.65 31.99
C ALA A 18 20.54 54.47 32.60
N ILE A 19 19.67 54.71 33.59
CA ILE A 19 18.79 53.67 34.16
C ILE A 19 17.78 53.17 33.11
N LEU A 20 17.36 54.03 32.17
CA LEU A 20 16.42 53.70 31.10
C LEU A 20 17.06 52.82 30.00
N ALA A 21 18.39 52.79 29.91
CA ALA A 21 19.13 52.01 28.91
C ALA A 21 19.31 50.53 29.29
N ARG A 22 19.02 50.15 30.55
CA ARG A 22 19.17 48.78 31.05
C ARG A 22 18.33 47.73 30.30
N PRO A 23 17.01 47.92 30.06
CA PRO A 23 16.23 46.97 29.26
C PRO A 23 16.73 46.87 27.80
N LEU A 24 17.29 47.96 27.26
CA LEU A 24 17.84 47.99 25.90
C LEU A 24 19.09 47.12 25.78
N LEU A 25 19.94 47.10 26.82
CA LEU A 25 21.09 46.20 26.89
C LEU A 25 20.67 44.73 26.93
N PHE A 26 19.63 44.38 27.69
CA PHE A 26 19.11 43.00 27.72
C PHE A 26 18.50 42.59 26.37
N ALA A 27 17.75 43.48 25.72
CA ALA A 27 17.21 43.22 24.38
C ALA A 27 18.33 43.00 23.34
N LEU A 28 19.42 43.76 23.42
CA LEU A 28 20.58 43.62 22.55
C LEU A 28 21.27 42.26 22.77
N ILE A 29 21.47 41.85 24.03
CA ILE A 29 22.07 40.54 24.36
C ILE A 29 21.20 39.39 23.84
N ILE A 30 19.89 39.43 24.08
CA ILE A 30 18.96 38.38 23.60
C ILE A 30 18.94 38.35 22.07
N GLY A 31 18.94 39.50 21.40
CA GLY A 31 19.01 39.60 19.95
C GLY A 31 20.31 39.03 19.39
N LEU A 32 21.44 39.26 20.05
CA LEU A 32 22.75 38.73 19.65
C LEU A 32 22.79 37.20 19.82
N VAL A 33 22.25 36.66 20.92
CA VAL A 33 22.13 35.22 21.14
C VAL A 33 21.21 34.57 20.10
N ALA A 34 20.07 35.18 19.77
CA ALA A 34 19.16 34.69 18.73
C ALA A 34 19.81 34.74 17.34
N ALA A 35 20.54 35.82 17.03
CA ALA A 35 21.27 35.94 15.77
C ALA A 35 22.41 34.91 15.65
N LEU A 36 23.13 34.65 16.74
CA LEU A 36 24.19 33.64 16.80
C LEU A 36 23.60 32.23 16.67
N TYR A 37 22.47 31.97 17.34
CA TYR A 37 21.72 30.73 17.18
C TYR A 37 21.25 30.52 15.73
N VAL A 38 20.66 31.53 15.09
CA VAL A 38 20.27 31.48 13.68
C VAL A 38 21.47 31.31 12.76
N SER A 39 22.62 31.92 13.08
CA SER A 39 23.84 31.83 12.27
C SER A 39 24.49 30.45 12.35
N VAL A 40 24.55 29.86 13.54
CA VAL A 40 25.01 28.47 13.74
C VAL A 40 24.03 27.49 13.10
N ARG A 41 22.72 27.74 13.24
CA ARG A 41 21.67 26.94 12.59
C ARG A 41 21.63 27.10 11.07
N LYS A 42 22.08 28.23 10.51
CA LYS A 42 22.21 28.45 9.06
C LYS A 42 23.37 27.70 8.42
N VAL A 43 24.26 27.07 9.19
CA VAL A 43 25.30 26.19 8.65
C VAL A 43 24.74 24.80 8.33
N GLU A 44 23.59 24.44 8.90
CA GLU A 44 22.74 23.33 8.45
C GLU A 44 21.61 23.90 7.57
N LEU A 45 21.98 24.42 6.40
CA LEU A 45 21.01 24.62 5.33
C LEU A 45 20.56 23.23 4.86
N PRO A 46 19.26 22.88 4.92
CA PRO A 46 18.76 21.72 4.20
C PRO A 46 18.96 22.05 2.72
N VAL A 47 19.81 21.26 2.07
CA VAL A 47 20.02 21.33 0.63
C VAL A 47 18.67 21.07 -0.03
N GLU A 48 18.11 22.08 -0.68
CA GLU A 48 17.12 21.85 -1.73
C GLU A 48 17.84 21.07 -2.84
N GLY A 49 17.63 19.75 -2.87
CA GLY A 49 18.17 18.86 -3.90
C GLY A 49 19.02 17.74 -3.31
N GLU A 50 18.57 16.50 -3.54
CA GLU A 50 19.14 15.25 -3.05
C GLU A 50 18.81 14.98 -1.58
N MET A 51 17.55 14.58 -1.35
CA MET A 51 17.24 13.69 -0.24
C MET A 51 18.21 12.50 -0.34
N SER A 52 18.80 12.08 0.78
CA SER A 52 19.59 10.84 0.81
C SER A 52 18.75 9.71 0.20
N PRO A 53 19.32 8.74 -0.54
CA PRO A 53 18.56 7.59 -1.04
C PRO A 53 17.77 6.88 0.07
N GLU A 54 18.25 6.98 1.31
CA GLU A 54 17.59 6.46 2.51
C GLU A 54 16.39 7.30 2.97
N GLU A 55 16.45 8.62 2.80
CA GLU A 55 15.37 9.57 3.13
C GLU A 55 14.28 9.59 2.04
N GLU A 56 14.65 9.53 0.76
CA GLU A 56 13.69 9.30 -0.34
C GLU A 56 12.96 7.98 -0.15
N ALA A 57 13.69 6.90 0.14
CA ALA A 57 13.09 5.60 0.43
C ALA A 57 12.20 5.66 1.69
N ALA A 58 12.54 6.46 2.70
CA ALA A 58 11.73 6.61 3.91
C ALA A 58 10.45 7.42 3.68
N VAL A 59 10.48 8.47 2.85
CA VAL A 59 9.30 9.28 2.49
C VAL A 59 8.38 8.50 1.55
N VAL A 60 8.93 7.77 0.58
CA VAL A 60 8.16 6.86 -0.29
C VAL A 60 7.48 5.75 0.52
N ARG A 61 8.14 5.20 1.54
CA ARG A 61 7.53 4.24 2.50
C ARG A 61 6.39 4.86 3.31
N GLN A 62 6.37 6.18 3.52
CA GLN A 62 5.29 6.88 4.23
C GLN A 62 4.16 7.36 3.31
N ALA A 63 4.43 7.55 2.01
CA ALA A 63 3.45 8.02 1.02
C ALA A 63 2.62 6.90 0.36
N GLY A 64 2.97 5.62 0.58
CA GLY A 64 2.33 4.50 -0.09
C GLY A 64 2.84 4.32 -1.53
N ALA A 65 2.40 3.25 -2.18
CA ALA A 65 2.71 2.99 -3.59
C ALA A 65 1.99 4.01 -4.50
N PRO A 66 2.56 4.34 -5.67
CA PRO A 66 1.92 5.23 -6.64
C PRO A 66 0.51 4.75 -7.01
N PRO A 67 -0.49 5.66 -7.09
CA PRO A 67 -1.86 5.28 -7.42
C PRO A 67 -1.97 4.61 -8.79
N GLU A 68 -1.15 5.05 -9.75
CA GLU A 68 -1.05 4.45 -11.09
C GLU A 68 -0.62 2.98 -11.03
N LEU A 69 0.38 2.66 -10.19
CA LEU A 69 0.88 1.31 -10.01
C LEU A 69 -0.15 0.39 -9.35
N LEU A 70 -0.84 0.89 -8.31
CA LEU A 70 -1.91 0.16 -7.62
C LEU A 70 -3.08 -0.14 -8.57
N SER A 71 -3.48 0.85 -9.36
CA SER A 71 -4.52 0.73 -10.39
C SER A 71 -4.13 -0.28 -11.47
N GLU A 72 -2.91 -0.18 -12.01
CA GLU A 72 -2.43 -1.08 -13.06
C GLU A 72 -2.40 -2.52 -12.57
N PHE A 73 -1.87 -2.75 -11.36
CA PHE A 73 -1.85 -4.08 -10.73
C PHE A 73 -3.27 -4.65 -10.55
N ALA A 74 -4.18 -3.85 -9.98
CA ALA A 74 -5.56 -4.30 -9.75
C ALA A 74 -6.29 -4.64 -11.07
N LYS A 75 -6.09 -3.82 -12.13
CA LYS A 75 -6.65 -4.05 -13.47
C LYS A 75 -6.05 -5.28 -14.14
N ALA A 76 -4.73 -5.45 -14.08
CA ALA A 76 -4.04 -6.60 -14.65
C ALA A 76 -4.52 -7.90 -13.99
N TYR A 77 -4.64 -7.91 -12.66
CA TYR A 77 -5.13 -9.06 -11.91
C TYR A 77 -6.60 -9.37 -12.23
N SER A 78 -7.47 -8.34 -12.27
CA SER A 78 -8.87 -8.50 -12.65
C SER A 78 -9.03 -9.09 -14.06
N LYS A 79 -8.19 -8.64 -14.99
CA LYS A 79 -8.15 -9.15 -16.37
C LYS A 79 -7.69 -10.61 -16.43
N LYS A 80 -6.67 -10.99 -15.64
CA LYS A 80 -6.25 -12.40 -15.49
C LYS A 80 -7.41 -13.28 -15.03
N THR A 81 -8.13 -12.85 -13.99
CA THR A 81 -9.31 -13.57 -13.49
C THR A 81 -10.41 -13.70 -14.55
N ALA A 82 -10.70 -12.63 -15.29
CA ALA A 82 -11.69 -12.64 -16.37
C ALA A 82 -11.32 -13.62 -17.50
N LEU A 83 -10.06 -13.60 -17.96
CA LEU A 83 -9.57 -14.50 -19.01
C LEU A 83 -9.61 -15.98 -18.58
N ASN A 84 -9.26 -16.27 -17.32
CA ASN A 84 -9.39 -17.62 -16.77
C ASN A 84 -10.85 -18.11 -16.77
N LEU A 85 -11.79 -17.23 -16.42
CA LEU A 85 -13.20 -17.55 -16.44
C LEU A 85 -13.74 -17.73 -17.88
N ASP A 86 -13.24 -16.96 -18.83
CA ASP A 86 -13.56 -17.12 -20.25
C ASP A 86 -12.98 -18.42 -20.84
N LEU A 87 -11.79 -18.83 -20.42
CA LEU A 87 -11.22 -20.13 -20.76
C LEU A 87 -12.10 -21.27 -20.24
N GLU A 88 -12.52 -21.22 -18.97
CA GLU A 88 -13.44 -22.21 -18.39
C GLU A 88 -14.79 -22.26 -19.14
N LYS A 89 -15.35 -21.10 -19.49
CA LYS A 89 -16.57 -21.00 -20.32
C LYS A 89 -16.35 -21.64 -21.68
N LEU A 90 -15.23 -21.35 -22.35
CA LEU A 90 -14.88 -21.88 -23.67
C LEU A 90 -14.74 -23.40 -23.63
N GLU A 91 -14.04 -23.95 -22.64
CA GLU A 91 -13.95 -25.40 -22.42
C GLU A 91 -15.33 -26.03 -22.18
N SER A 92 -16.17 -25.39 -21.37
CA SER A 92 -17.51 -25.87 -21.09
C SER A 92 -18.39 -25.86 -22.35
N ALA A 93 -18.24 -24.85 -23.21
CA ALA A 93 -18.96 -24.73 -24.47
C ALA A 93 -18.49 -25.81 -25.46
N ARG A 94 -17.19 -26.11 -25.49
CA ARG A 94 -16.63 -27.21 -26.27
C ARG A 94 -17.15 -28.58 -25.80
N LYS A 95 -17.18 -28.83 -24.48
CA LYS A 95 -17.74 -30.06 -23.90
C LYS A 95 -19.23 -30.26 -24.24
N ARG A 96 -19.99 -29.16 -24.35
CA ARG A 96 -21.40 -29.17 -24.79
C ARG A 96 -21.59 -29.23 -26.31
N GLY A 97 -20.51 -29.26 -27.10
CA GLY A 97 -20.59 -29.27 -28.57
C GLY A 97 -20.99 -27.94 -29.21
N LYS A 98 -21.03 -26.83 -28.45
CA LYS A 98 -21.43 -25.50 -28.97
C LYS A 98 -20.33 -24.79 -29.77
N VAL A 99 -19.10 -25.29 -29.72
CA VAL A 99 -17.93 -24.70 -30.37
C VAL A 99 -17.19 -25.79 -31.15
N SER A 100 -16.81 -25.48 -32.39
CA SER A 100 -16.04 -26.38 -33.23
C SER A 100 -14.62 -26.56 -32.69
N LYS A 101 -13.94 -27.66 -33.06
CA LYS A 101 -12.56 -27.92 -32.61
C LYS A 101 -11.60 -26.80 -33.07
N ARG A 102 -11.76 -26.31 -34.30
CA ARG A 102 -10.89 -25.28 -34.88
C ARG A 102 -11.05 -23.94 -34.17
N GLU A 103 -12.28 -23.49 -33.95
CA GLU A 103 -12.56 -22.24 -33.22
C GLU A 103 -12.07 -22.32 -31.77
N PHE A 104 -12.27 -23.47 -31.12
CA PHE A 104 -11.77 -23.70 -29.77
C PHE A 104 -10.25 -23.53 -29.70
N MET A 105 -9.51 -24.20 -30.59
CA MET A 105 -8.03 -24.12 -30.58
C MET A 105 -7.51 -22.70 -30.82
N VAL A 106 -8.13 -21.95 -31.73
CA VAL A 106 -7.72 -20.56 -32.02
C VAL A 106 -7.96 -19.67 -30.80
N ARG A 107 -9.17 -19.72 -30.22
CA ARG A 107 -9.51 -18.89 -29.05
C ARG A 107 -8.75 -19.29 -27.80
N GLU A 108 -8.57 -20.59 -27.57
CA GLU A 108 -7.78 -21.11 -26.44
C GLU A 108 -6.34 -20.59 -26.53
N ARG A 109 -5.72 -20.65 -27.72
CA ARG A 109 -4.36 -20.17 -27.93
C ARG A 109 -4.24 -18.67 -27.68
N ASP A 110 -5.20 -17.89 -28.16
CA ASP A 110 -5.23 -16.44 -27.94
C ASP A 110 -5.36 -16.09 -26.45
N ILE A 111 -6.32 -16.70 -25.75
CA ILE A 111 -6.51 -16.49 -24.30
C ILE A 111 -5.25 -16.88 -23.52
N LYS A 112 -4.62 -18.02 -23.84
CA LYS A 112 -3.37 -18.45 -23.20
C LYS A 112 -2.22 -17.48 -23.45
N ALA A 113 -2.05 -17.01 -24.69
CA ALA A 113 -1.01 -16.03 -25.01
C ALA A 113 -1.23 -14.69 -24.27
N GLN A 114 -2.48 -14.29 -24.05
CA GLN A 114 -2.80 -13.11 -23.23
C GLN A 114 -2.52 -13.34 -21.75
N LEU A 115 -2.83 -14.53 -21.22
CA LEU A 115 -2.50 -14.91 -19.85
C LEU A 115 -0.99 -14.90 -19.61
N GLU A 116 -0.19 -15.50 -20.50
CA GLU A 116 1.28 -15.50 -20.39
C GLU A 116 1.86 -14.08 -20.32
N LYS A 117 1.33 -13.16 -21.14
CA LYS A 117 1.73 -11.74 -21.10
C LYS A 117 1.35 -11.09 -19.77
N LEU A 118 0.14 -11.34 -19.28
CA LEU A 118 -0.32 -10.79 -18.01
C LEU A 118 0.44 -11.35 -16.82
N ASP A 119 0.81 -12.63 -16.83
CA ASP A 119 1.59 -13.24 -15.75
C ASP A 119 2.99 -12.62 -15.69
N ALA A 120 3.62 -12.35 -16.84
CA ALA A 120 4.90 -11.62 -16.88
C ALA A 120 4.77 -10.18 -16.38
N GLN A 121 3.73 -9.46 -16.79
CA GLN A 121 3.45 -8.09 -16.30
C GLN A 121 3.14 -8.07 -14.80
N LEU A 122 2.35 -9.03 -14.29
CA LEU A 122 2.04 -9.14 -12.88
C LEU A 122 3.27 -9.47 -12.06
N ALA A 123 4.20 -10.28 -12.57
CA ALA A 123 5.46 -10.56 -11.88
C ALA A 123 6.28 -9.29 -11.63
N SER A 124 6.45 -8.44 -12.66
CA SER A 124 7.15 -7.16 -12.49
C SER A 124 6.42 -6.20 -11.56
N LEU A 125 5.09 -6.06 -11.72
CA LEU A 125 4.28 -5.19 -10.86
C LEU A 125 4.28 -5.63 -9.39
N LYS A 126 4.32 -6.94 -9.12
CA LYS A 126 4.45 -7.48 -7.75
C LYS A 126 5.78 -7.09 -7.13
N GLU A 127 6.89 -7.29 -7.83
CA GLU A 127 8.22 -6.94 -7.33
C GLU A 127 8.32 -5.45 -7.02
N GLU A 128 7.77 -4.62 -7.92
CA GLU A 128 7.72 -3.18 -7.74
C GLU A 128 6.87 -2.80 -6.52
N LEU A 129 5.66 -3.32 -6.39
CA LEU A 129 4.80 -3.08 -5.22
C LEU A 129 5.43 -3.51 -3.89
N ILE A 130 6.13 -4.65 -3.87
CA ILE A 130 6.83 -5.14 -2.69
C ILE A 130 7.94 -4.17 -2.25
N SER A 131 8.56 -3.43 -3.18
CA SER A 131 9.60 -2.45 -2.87
C SER A 131 9.08 -1.26 -2.05
N TYR A 132 7.79 -0.93 -2.18
CA TYR A 132 7.15 0.18 -1.44
C TYR A 132 6.82 -0.17 0.02
N GLY A 133 6.86 -1.45 0.43
CA GLY A 133 6.75 -1.82 1.84
C GLY A 133 6.24 -3.22 2.13
N SER A 134 6.37 -3.63 3.41
CA SER A 134 5.87 -4.93 3.90
C SER A 134 4.36 -5.08 3.78
N ARG A 135 3.61 -3.99 3.90
CA ARG A 135 2.15 -3.99 3.72
C ARG A 135 1.73 -4.56 2.36
N TYR A 136 2.36 -4.13 1.27
CA TYR A 136 2.02 -4.63 -0.07
C TYR A 136 2.47 -6.07 -0.29
N ARG A 137 3.57 -6.49 0.34
CA ARG A 137 3.97 -7.91 0.39
C ARG A 137 2.89 -8.76 1.04
N ASP A 138 2.33 -8.32 2.17
CA ASP A 138 1.26 -9.05 2.86
C ASP A 138 -0.01 -9.11 2.00
N VAL A 139 -0.37 -8.00 1.33
CA VAL A 139 -1.51 -7.95 0.41
C VAL A 139 -1.34 -8.91 -0.77
N ILE A 140 -0.17 -8.92 -1.40
CA ILE A 140 0.15 -9.83 -2.51
C ILE A 140 0.13 -11.28 -2.01
N GLY A 141 0.71 -11.56 -0.84
CA GLY A 141 0.67 -12.90 -0.24
C GLY A 141 -0.77 -13.36 0.06
N GLN A 142 -1.66 -12.46 0.48
CA GLN A 142 -3.07 -12.79 0.66
C GLN A 142 -3.78 -13.11 -0.66
N LEU A 143 -3.47 -12.38 -1.74
CA LEU A 143 -3.99 -12.66 -3.08
C LEU A 143 -3.54 -14.05 -3.57
N GLU A 144 -2.24 -14.35 -3.45
CA GLU A 144 -1.68 -15.66 -3.83
C GLU A 144 -2.30 -16.80 -3.02
N LEU A 145 -2.46 -16.61 -1.71
CA LEU A 145 -3.15 -17.57 -0.84
C LEU A 145 -4.59 -17.82 -1.30
N GLN A 146 -5.33 -16.80 -1.72
CA GLN A 146 -6.68 -16.99 -2.24
C GLN A 146 -6.67 -17.70 -3.60
N GLU A 147 -5.71 -17.39 -4.48
CA GLU A 147 -5.54 -18.06 -5.77
C GLU A 147 -5.26 -19.55 -5.58
N GLU A 148 -4.32 -19.91 -4.72
CA GLU A 148 -4.03 -21.30 -4.34
C GLU A 148 -5.26 -22.01 -3.76
N ARG A 149 -6.03 -21.32 -2.92
CA ARG A 149 -7.27 -21.86 -2.35
C ARG A 149 -8.32 -22.15 -3.43
N ILE A 150 -8.45 -21.28 -4.43
CA ILE A 150 -9.34 -21.49 -5.59
C ILE A 150 -8.85 -22.70 -6.39
N GLU A 151 -7.57 -22.76 -6.72
CA GLU A 151 -7.00 -23.85 -7.51
C GLU A 151 -7.10 -25.21 -6.79
N GLY A 152 -6.79 -25.24 -5.49
CA GLY A 152 -6.92 -26.42 -4.65
C GLY A 152 -8.35 -26.94 -4.60
N ALA A 153 -9.34 -26.04 -4.41
CA ALA A 153 -10.75 -26.41 -4.43
C ALA A 153 -11.22 -26.90 -5.81
N LYS A 154 -10.76 -26.27 -6.91
CA LYS A 154 -11.01 -26.73 -8.28
C LYS A 154 -10.41 -28.12 -8.53
N ALA A 155 -9.19 -28.37 -8.09
CA ALA A 155 -8.53 -29.67 -8.21
C ALA A 155 -9.29 -30.75 -7.42
N GLY A 156 -9.70 -30.44 -6.19
CA GLY A 156 -10.56 -31.30 -5.38
C GLY A 156 -11.88 -31.64 -6.07
N LEU A 157 -12.53 -30.64 -6.68
CA LEU A 157 -13.76 -30.84 -7.45
C LEU A 157 -13.53 -31.74 -8.68
N ARG A 158 -12.42 -31.58 -9.41
CA ARG A 158 -12.05 -32.47 -10.53
C ARG A 158 -11.91 -33.93 -10.06
N GLN A 159 -11.23 -34.15 -8.95
CA GLN A 159 -11.08 -35.50 -8.36
C GLN A 159 -12.42 -36.08 -7.90
N LEU A 160 -13.28 -35.26 -7.29
CA LEU A 160 -14.62 -35.66 -6.87
C LEU A 160 -15.48 -36.11 -8.06
N LEU A 161 -15.42 -35.39 -9.19
CA LEU A 161 -16.11 -35.77 -10.43
C LEU A 161 -15.62 -37.12 -10.98
N LEU A 162 -14.31 -37.38 -10.93
CA LEU A 162 -13.76 -38.68 -11.33
C LEU A 162 -14.23 -39.82 -10.42
N ARG A 163 -14.31 -39.60 -9.10
CA ARG A 163 -14.84 -40.59 -8.14
C ARG A 163 -16.32 -40.88 -8.38
N LYS A 164 -17.14 -39.86 -8.67
CA LYS A 164 -18.55 -40.03 -9.06
C LYS A 164 -18.69 -40.83 -10.35
N LYS A 165 -17.88 -40.52 -11.37
CA LYS A 165 -17.85 -41.28 -12.63
C LYS A 165 -17.54 -42.76 -12.41
N LYS A 166 -16.65 -43.07 -11.45
CA LYS A 166 -16.29 -44.45 -11.05
C LYS A 166 -17.27 -45.08 -10.04
N GLN A 167 -18.39 -44.43 -9.73
CA GLN A 167 -19.38 -44.85 -8.72
C GLN A 167 -18.79 -45.13 -7.32
N LYS A 168 -17.67 -44.49 -6.97
CA LYS A 168 -16.98 -44.69 -5.68
C LYS A 168 -17.52 -43.80 -4.54
N ILE A 169 -18.65 -43.13 -4.74
CA ILE A 169 -19.24 -42.18 -3.78
C ILE A 169 -20.76 -42.15 -3.94
N SER A 170 -21.49 -42.04 -2.82
CA SER A 170 -22.94 -41.89 -2.83
C SER A 170 -23.35 -40.52 -3.39
N ARG A 171 -24.58 -40.44 -3.93
CA ARG A 171 -25.12 -39.18 -4.49
C ARG A 171 -25.17 -38.06 -3.45
N ALA A 172 -25.61 -38.38 -2.24
CA ALA A 172 -25.72 -37.42 -1.14
C ALA A 172 -24.34 -36.88 -0.72
N ALA A 173 -23.36 -37.77 -0.56
CA ALA A 173 -21.99 -37.37 -0.22
C ALA A 173 -21.37 -36.51 -1.33
N PHE A 174 -21.58 -36.88 -2.60
CA PHE A 174 -21.09 -36.09 -3.73
C PHE A 174 -21.65 -34.65 -3.74
N GLU A 175 -22.98 -34.48 -3.62
CA GLU A 175 -23.57 -33.13 -3.69
C GLU A 175 -23.12 -32.27 -2.50
N LYS A 176 -23.01 -32.85 -1.30
CA LYS A 176 -22.49 -32.14 -0.12
C LYS A 176 -21.06 -31.65 -0.35
N THR A 177 -20.12 -32.54 -0.69
CA THR A 177 -18.72 -32.17 -0.91
C THR A 177 -18.56 -31.21 -2.10
N ARG A 178 -19.36 -31.38 -3.16
CA ARG A 178 -19.39 -30.45 -4.29
C ARG A 178 -19.80 -29.04 -3.84
N GLN A 179 -20.85 -28.92 -3.03
CA GLN A 179 -21.29 -27.64 -2.50
C GLN A 179 -20.22 -26.98 -1.61
N GLU A 180 -19.51 -27.77 -0.80
CA GLU A 180 -18.39 -27.28 0.03
C GLU A 180 -17.25 -26.70 -0.82
N TYR A 181 -16.84 -27.39 -1.89
CA TYR A 181 -15.84 -26.86 -2.82
C TYR A 181 -16.32 -25.59 -3.53
N LEU A 182 -17.56 -25.57 -4.03
CA LEU A 182 -18.13 -24.39 -4.69
C LEU A 182 -18.24 -23.19 -3.73
N LYS A 183 -18.62 -23.43 -2.48
CA LYS A 183 -18.65 -22.41 -1.43
C LYS A 183 -17.25 -21.87 -1.16
N THR A 184 -16.26 -22.74 -1.07
CA THR A 184 -14.85 -22.36 -0.85
C THR A 184 -14.33 -21.49 -1.99
N ILE A 185 -14.60 -21.87 -3.24
CA ILE A 185 -14.24 -21.08 -4.42
C ILE A 185 -14.92 -19.71 -4.35
N LYS A 186 -16.24 -19.66 -4.11
CA LYS A 186 -16.98 -18.40 -4.03
C LYS A 186 -16.41 -17.46 -2.95
N GLN A 187 -16.08 -18.01 -1.77
CA GLN A 187 -15.52 -17.22 -0.67
C GLN A 187 -14.14 -16.66 -1.02
N ALA A 188 -13.27 -17.48 -1.63
CA ALA A 188 -11.94 -17.04 -2.03
C ALA A 188 -12.00 -15.97 -3.14
N VAL A 189 -12.89 -16.13 -4.13
CA VAL A 189 -13.11 -15.11 -5.18
C VAL A 189 -13.58 -13.79 -4.57
N THR A 190 -14.58 -13.82 -3.70
CA THR A 190 -15.06 -12.59 -3.03
C THR A 190 -13.98 -11.95 -2.15
N ALA A 191 -13.09 -12.74 -1.53
CA ALA A 191 -11.96 -12.20 -0.78
C ALA A 191 -10.94 -11.51 -1.72
N THR A 192 -10.61 -12.14 -2.85
CA THR A 192 -9.78 -11.54 -3.89
C THR A 192 -10.38 -10.23 -4.40
N ASP A 193 -11.66 -10.20 -4.76
CA ASP A 193 -12.34 -9.00 -5.27
C ASP A 193 -12.29 -7.85 -4.25
N ARG A 194 -12.44 -8.14 -2.95
CA ARG A 194 -12.34 -7.14 -1.89
C ARG A 194 -10.93 -6.55 -1.77
N ILE A 195 -9.91 -7.40 -1.87
CA ILE A 195 -8.51 -6.95 -1.82
C ILE A 195 -8.22 -6.05 -3.02
N LEU A 196 -8.64 -6.46 -4.23
CA LEU A 196 -8.47 -5.65 -5.43
C LEU A 196 -9.21 -4.31 -5.34
N LEU A 197 -10.44 -4.31 -4.82
CA LEU A 197 -11.21 -3.08 -4.60
C LEU A 197 -10.49 -2.14 -3.63
N SER A 198 -9.94 -2.66 -2.53
CA SER A 198 -9.19 -1.82 -1.57
C SER A 198 -7.94 -1.19 -2.18
N LEU A 199 -7.28 -1.87 -3.13
CA LEU A 199 -6.15 -1.30 -3.87
C LEU A 199 -6.61 -0.20 -4.84
N GLN A 200 -7.80 -0.34 -5.44
CA GLN A 200 -8.38 0.69 -6.31
C GLN A 200 -8.87 1.92 -5.53
N GLU A 201 -9.44 1.72 -4.35
CA GLU A 201 -9.81 2.80 -3.42
C GLU A 201 -8.56 3.58 -2.97
N GLU A 202 -7.47 2.89 -2.65
CA GLU A 202 -6.19 3.52 -2.31
C GLU A 202 -5.57 4.27 -3.50
N ALA A 203 -5.81 3.80 -4.74
CA ALA A 203 -5.44 4.50 -5.95
C ALA A 203 -6.33 5.73 -6.26
N GLY A 204 -7.43 5.93 -5.53
CA GLY A 204 -8.37 7.03 -5.76
C GLY A 204 -9.32 6.83 -6.95
N GLU A 205 -9.53 5.59 -7.42
CA GLU A 205 -10.44 5.30 -8.53
C GLU A 205 -11.91 5.14 -8.12
N VAL A 206 -12.20 5.02 -6.82
CA VAL A 206 -13.54 4.71 -6.26
C VAL A 206 -13.85 5.61 -5.06
#